data_AF-A0A5P2X3V1-F1
#
_entry.id   AF-A0A5P2X3V1-F1
#
_cell.length_a   1.000
_cell.length_b   1.000
_cell.length_c   1.000
_cell.angle_alpha   90.00
_cell.angle_beta   90.00
_cell.angle_gamma   90.00
#
_symmetry.space_group_name_H-M   'P 1'
#
loop_
_entity.id
_entity.type
_entity.pdbx_description
1 polymer ?
#
loop_
_entity_poly.entity_id
_entity_poly.type
_entity_poly.pdbx_seq_one_letter_code
_entity_poly.pdbx_strand_id
1 'polypeptide(L)'
;MSDHQTDSHSAAPVPADGSESVRAEVRREYAAKLAQAELKAHAAQAGIKLAEGFTDYLDSSKLLGEDGSPSAEAIAKALEPLKPAEPEFPQIQGMGYYPGPPFRPTPGVSLDIRNR
;
A
#
# COMPACT_ATOMS: atom_id res chain seq x y z
N MET A 1 0.92 -66.87 -34.64
CA MET A 1 -0.22 -66.12 -34.07
C MET A 1 0.30 -65.57 -32.75
N SER A 2 0.61 -64.28 -32.72
CA SER A 2 1.28 -63.63 -31.60
C SER A 2 0.24 -62.82 -30.84
N ASP A 3 -0.06 -63.24 -29.62
CA ASP A 3 -0.93 -62.51 -28.71
C ASP A 3 -0.17 -61.29 -28.17
N HIS A 4 -0.67 -60.09 -28.49
CA HIS A 4 -0.22 -58.85 -27.89
C HIS A 4 -0.88 -58.70 -26.52
N GLN A 5 -0.15 -59.06 -25.48
CA GLN A 5 -0.52 -58.77 -24.10
C GLN A 5 -0.37 -57.27 -23.86
N THR A 6 -1.49 -56.53 -23.83
CA THR A 6 -1.51 -55.15 -23.34
C THR A 6 -1.58 -55.18 -21.82
N ASP A 7 -0.43 -55.11 -21.17
CA ASP A 7 -0.35 -54.84 -19.75
C ASP A 7 -0.93 -53.44 -19.49
N SER A 8 -2.16 -53.48 -18.99
CA SER A 8 -2.87 -52.32 -18.46
C SER A 8 -2.08 -51.81 -17.27
N HIS A 9 -1.32 -50.72 -17.46
CA HIS A 9 -0.86 -49.90 -16.36
C HIS A 9 -2.09 -49.32 -15.67
N SER A 10 -2.58 -50.08 -14.68
CA SER A 10 -3.57 -49.65 -13.71
C SER A 10 -2.97 -48.46 -12.97
N ALA A 11 -3.35 -47.24 -13.39
CA ALA A 11 -3.01 -46.03 -12.68
C ALA A 11 -3.65 -46.14 -11.30
N ALA A 12 -2.83 -46.42 -10.29
CA ALA A 12 -3.24 -46.39 -8.91
C ALA A 12 -3.87 -45.01 -8.62
N PRO A 13 -5.02 -44.94 -7.93
CA PRO A 13 -5.61 -43.67 -7.54
C PRO A 13 -4.61 -42.94 -6.65
N VAL A 14 -4.17 -41.76 -7.08
CA VAL A 14 -3.42 -40.83 -6.22
C VAL A 14 -4.31 -40.59 -5.00
N PRO A 15 -3.87 -40.96 -3.78
CA PRO A 15 -4.70 -40.79 -2.60
C PRO A 15 -5.02 -39.30 -2.43
N ALA A 16 -6.30 -38.99 -2.19
CA ALA A 16 -6.79 -37.64 -1.96
C ALA A 16 -5.87 -36.92 -0.96
N ASP A 17 -5.39 -35.77 -1.42
CA ASP A 17 -4.10 -35.22 -1.07
C ASP A 17 -4.13 -34.56 0.30
N GLY A 18 -3.78 -35.30 1.35
CA GLY A 18 -3.55 -34.73 2.69
C GLY A 18 -2.56 -33.55 2.66
N SER A 19 -1.71 -33.47 1.64
CA SER A 19 -0.80 -32.34 1.44
C SER A 19 -1.50 -31.04 1.01
N GLU A 20 -2.71 -31.08 0.43
CA GLU A 20 -3.49 -29.87 0.18
C GLU A 20 -3.97 -29.24 1.49
N SER A 21 -4.41 -30.05 2.46
CA SER A 21 -4.81 -29.55 3.78
C SER A 21 -3.63 -28.91 4.53
N VAL A 22 -2.46 -29.55 4.46
CA VAL A 22 -1.21 -29.03 5.06
C VAL A 22 -0.77 -27.74 4.36
N ARG A 23 -0.83 -27.69 3.02
CA ARG A 23 -0.52 -26.47 2.25
C ARG A 23 -1.49 -25.34 2.56
N ALA A 24 -2.77 -25.62 2.75
CA ALA A 24 -3.77 -24.62 3.11
C ALA A 24 -3.53 -24.05 4.52
N GLU A 25 -3.16 -24.88 5.48
CA GLU A 25 -2.86 -24.44 6.85
C GLU A 25 -1.59 -23.56 6.88
N VAL A 26 -0.52 -24.02 6.22
CA VAL A 26 0.71 -23.21 6.08
C VAL A 26 0.41 -21.89 5.38
N ARG A 27 -0.41 -21.89 4.31
CA ARG A 27 -0.81 -20.64 3.65
C ARG A 27 -1.53 -19.71 4.59
N ARG A 28 -2.43 -20.20 5.46
CA ARG A 28 -3.10 -19.37 6.47
C ARG A 28 -2.11 -18.74 7.46
N GLU A 29 -1.13 -19.50 7.94
CA GLU A 29 -0.12 -18.97 8.87
C GLU A 29 0.73 -17.85 8.25
N TYR A 30 1.07 -17.99 6.97
CA TYR A 30 1.91 -17.01 6.26
C TYR A 30 1.13 -15.93 5.53
N ALA A 31 -0.18 -16.09 5.32
CA ALA A 31 -1.03 -15.14 4.60
C ALA A 31 -0.97 -13.74 5.21
N ALA A 32 -1.02 -13.63 6.54
CA ALA A 32 -0.94 -12.34 7.22
C ALA A 32 0.40 -11.63 6.96
N LYS A 33 1.52 -12.35 7.03
CA LYS A 33 2.86 -11.80 6.76
C LYS A 33 3.00 -11.39 5.30
N LEU A 34 2.47 -12.20 4.39
CA LEU A 34 2.48 -11.90 2.97
C LEU A 34 1.64 -10.66 2.66
N ALA A 35 0.44 -10.55 3.24
CA ALA A 35 -0.42 -9.38 3.08
C ALA A 35 0.23 -8.09 3.62
N GLN A 36 0.96 -8.17 4.73
CA GLN A 36 1.74 -7.02 5.23
C GLN A 36 2.89 -6.64 4.29
N ALA A 37 3.58 -7.63 3.70
CA ALA A 37 4.63 -7.38 2.72
C ALA A 37 4.08 -6.73 1.44
N GLU A 38 2.96 -7.23 0.93
CA GLU A 38 2.27 -6.66 -0.23
C GLU A 38 1.76 -5.25 0.06
N LEU A 39 1.16 -5.01 1.23
CA LEU A 39 0.76 -3.67 1.65
C LEU A 39 1.94 -2.68 1.62
N LYS A 40 3.12 -3.08 2.12
CA LYS A 40 4.34 -2.26 2.08
C LYS A 40 4.80 -2.00 0.65
N ALA A 41 4.76 -3.02 -0.22
CA ALA A 41 5.11 -2.88 -1.63
C ALA A 41 4.17 -1.91 -2.36
N HIS A 42 2.85 -2.06 -2.17
CA HIS A 42 1.84 -1.18 -2.74
C HIS A 42 1.95 0.26 -2.20
N ALA A 43 2.22 0.43 -0.90
CA ALA A 43 2.44 1.75 -0.31
C ALA A 43 3.67 2.44 -0.92
N ALA A 44 4.78 1.71 -1.07
CA ALA A 44 6.00 2.22 -1.70
C ALA A 44 5.77 2.64 -3.16
N GLN A 45 5.04 1.83 -3.94
CA GLN A 45 4.66 2.17 -5.32
C GLN A 45 3.78 3.43 -5.38
N ALA A 46 2.90 3.62 -4.40
CA ALA A 46 2.05 4.80 -4.28
C ALA A 46 2.78 6.04 -3.69
N GLY A 47 4.07 5.94 -3.38
CA GLY A 47 4.83 7.03 -2.73
C GLY A 47 4.43 7.31 -1.29
N ILE A 48 3.68 6.40 -0.66
CA ILE A 48 3.19 6.53 0.72
C ILE A 48 4.28 6.02 1.67
N LYS A 49 4.70 6.87 2.61
CA LYS A 49 5.61 6.47 3.69
C LYS A 49 4.80 5.95 4.88
N LEU A 50 4.78 4.64 5.07
CA LEU A 50 4.21 4.02 6.26
C LEU A 50 5.16 4.21 7.45
N ALA A 51 4.60 4.53 8.62
CA ALA A 51 5.38 4.60 9.85
C ALA A 51 5.91 3.21 10.25
N GLU A 52 7.06 3.19 10.93
CA GLU A 52 7.61 1.95 11.47
C GLU A 52 6.61 1.31 12.46
N GLY A 53 6.42 0.00 12.36
CA GLY A 53 5.44 -0.73 13.17
C GLY A 53 3.96 -0.49 12.81
N PHE A 54 3.63 0.37 11.85
CA PHE A 54 2.24 0.62 11.44
C PHE A 54 1.50 -0.68 11.06
N THR A 55 2.20 -1.58 10.36
CA THR A 55 1.63 -2.86 9.93
C THR A 55 1.29 -3.81 11.06
N ASP A 56 1.86 -3.61 12.25
CA ASP A 56 1.66 -4.49 13.41
C ASP A 56 0.32 -4.23 14.09
N TYR A 57 -0.24 -3.03 13.90
CA TYR A 57 -1.55 -2.63 14.41
C TYR A 57 -2.68 -2.89 13.41
N LEU A 58 -2.36 -3.33 12.19
CA LEU A 58 -3.36 -3.61 11.17
C LEU A 58 -3.96 -5.00 11.35
N ASP A 59 -5.28 -5.07 11.29
CA ASP A 59 -6.01 -6.32 11.15
C ASP A 59 -5.71 -6.93 9.78
N SER A 60 -4.73 -7.83 9.75
CA SER A 60 -4.23 -8.46 8.53
C SER A 60 -5.31 -9.33 7.85
N SER A 61 -6.36 -9.75 8.57
CA SER A 61 -7.48 -10.49 7.99
C SER A 61 -8.28 -9.65 6.98
N LYS A 62 -8.28 -8.32 7.15
CA LYS A 62 -8.97 -7.39 6.24
C LYS A 62 -8.22 -7.14 4.94
N LEU A 63 -6.97 -7.57 4.85
CA LEU A 63 -6.13 -7.45 3.65
C LEU A 63 -6.18 -8.71 2.78
N LEU A 64 -6.84 -9.78 3.25
CA LEU A 64 -6.97 -11.04 2.54
C LEU A 64 -8.28 -11.11 1.75
N GLY A 65 -8.25 -11.82 0.62
CA GLY A 65 -9.42 -12.22 -0.14
C GLY A 65 -10.11 -13.45 0.46
N GLU A 66 -11.19 -13.88 -0.17
CA GLU A 66 -11.98 -15.05 0.26
C GLU A 66 -11.19 -16.37 0.20
N ASP A 67 -10.15 -16.41 -0.62
CA ASP A 67 -9.22 -17.52 -0.79
C ASP A 67 -8.09 -17.54 0.25
N GLY A 68 -8.01 -16.52 1.11
CA GLY A 68 -6.92 -16.36 2.08
C GLY A 68 -5.62 -15.82 1.48
N SER A 69 -5.62 -15.41 0.21
CA SER A 69 -4.50 -14.72 -0.43
C SER A 69 -4.59 -13.21 -0.22
N PRO A 70 -3.49 -12.45 -0.31
CA PRO A 70 -3.53 -10.99 -0.29
C PRO A 70 -4.43 -10.43 -1.40
N SER A 71 -5.38 -9.58 -1.03
CA SER A 71 -6.28 -8.93 -1.98
C SER A 71 -5.77 -7.53 -2.33
N ALA A 72 -5.41 -7.34 -3.60
CA ALA A 72 -4.95 -6.06 -4.12
C ALA A 72 -6.00 -4.95 -3.93
N GLU A 73 -7.29 -5.28 -4.06
CA GLU A 73 -8.38 -4.32 -3.85
C GLU A 73 -8.50 -3.89 -2.39
N ALA A 74 -8.40 -4.84 -1.45
CA ALA A 74 -8.46 -4.55 -0.03
C ALA A 74 -7.26 -3.71 0.42
N ILE A 75 -6.06 -4.06 -0.08
CA ILE A 75 -4.82 -3.31 0.12
C ILE A 75 -4.94 -1.89 -0.44
N ALA A 76 -5.47 -1.73 -1.66
CA ALA A 76 -5.66 -0.41 -2.27
C ALA A 76 -6.62 0.48 -1.45
N LYS A 77 -7.73 -0.09 -0.97
CA LYS A 77 -8.68 0.59 -0.07
C LYS A 77 -8.05 0.98 1.26
N ALA A 78 -7.20 0.12 1.82
CA ALA A 78 -6.49 0.42 3.06
C ALA A 78 -5.49 1.58 2.91
N LEU A 79 -4.90 1.74 1.72
CA LEU A 79 -3.93 2.80 1.42
C LEU A 79 -4.56 4.10 0.93
N GLU A 80 -5.81 4.08 0.46
CA GLU A 80 -6.51 5.24 -0.08
C GLU A 80 -6.51 6.46 0.87
N PRO A 81 -6.78 6.31 2.19
CA PRO A 81 -6.76 7.44 3.12
C PRO A 81 -5.36 8.01 3.38
N LEU A 82 -4.32 7.24 3.05
CA LEU A 82 -2.91 7.62 3.26
C LEU A 82 -2.31 8.28 2.02
N LYS A 83 -3.02 8.31 0.90
CA LYS A 83 -2.56 9.03 -0.29
C LYS A 83 -2.50 10.52 0.03
N PRO A 84 -1.37 11.18 -0.27
CA PRO A 84 -1.27 12.62 -0.09
C PRO A 84 -2.34 13.28 -0.96
N ALA A 85 -3.24 14.03 -0.34
CA ALA A 85 -4.15 14.90 -1.08
C ALA A 85 -3.31 15.93 -1.83
N GLU A 86 -3.58 16.08 -3.13
CA GLU A 86 -2.98 17.16 -3.89
C GLU A 86 -3.44 18.48 -3.25
N PRO A 87 -2.51 19.35 -2.81
CA PRO A 87 -2.90 20.60 -2.17
C PRO A 87 -3.69 21.43 -3.19
N GLU A 88 -4.96 21.66 -2.90
CA GLU A 88 -5.79 22.56 -3.69
C GLU A 88 -5.34 23.99 -3.38
N PHE A 89 -4.38 24.48 -4.18
CA PHE A 89 -3.99 25.88 -4.10
C PHE A 89 -5.14 26.72 -4.64
N PRO A 90 -5.70 27.67 -3.86
CA PRO A 90 -6.67 28.59 -4.39
C PRO A 90 -6.02 29.34 -5.55
N GLN A 91 -6.61 29.25 -6.74
CA GLN A 91 -6.19 30.04 -7.87
C GLN A 91 -6.41 31.50 -7.51
N ILE A 92 -5.32 32.21 -7.22
CA ILE A 92 -5.37 33.65 -6.93
C ILE A 92 -5.69 34.36 -8.25
N GLN A 93 -6.98 34.50 -8.59
CA GLN A 93 -7.43 35.39 -9.66
C GLN A 93 -7.16 36.82 -9.20
N GLY A 94 -6.00 37.36 -9.58
CA GLY A 94 -5.62 38.69 -9.12
C GLY A 94 -4.17 39.10 -9.23
N MET A 95 -3.27 38.33 -9.87
CA MET A 95 -1.92 38.84 -10.24
C MET A 95 -1.95 39.91 -11.35
N GLY A 96 -3.02 40.70 -11.42
CA GLY A 96 -2.93 42.05 -11.94
C GLY A 96 -2.22 42.93 -10.91
N TYR A 97 -1.43 43.88 -11.39
CA TYR A 97 -0.76 44.90 -10.59
C TYR A 97 -1.75 45.52 -9.60
N TYR A 98 -1.61 45.21 -8.31
CA TYR A 98 -2.26 45.95 -7.24
C TYR A 98 -1.36 47.16 -6.95
N PRO A 99 -1.70 48.39 -7.39
CA PRO A 99 -1.14 49.56 -6.76
C PRO A 99 -1.70 49.58 -5.35
N GLY A 100 -0.98 48.99 -4.41
CA GLY A 100 -1.26 49.16 -3.00
C GLY A 100 -1.30 50.66 -2.65
N PRO A 101 -1.91 51.04 -1.52
CA PRO A 101 -1.81 52.41 -1.02
C PRO A 101 -0.33 52.84 -1.02
N PRO A 102 -0.04 54.13 -1.31
CA PRO A 102 1.33 54.59 -1.50
C PRO A 102 2.20 54.10 -0.36
N PHE A 103 3.28 53.39 -0.70
CA PHE A 103 4.26 52.91 0.23
C PHE A 103 4.73 54.09 1.09
N ARG A 104 4.27 54.13 2.34
CA ARG A 104 4.81 55.04 3.34
C ARG A 104 5.95 54.28 4.00
N PRO A 105 7.22 54.58 3.68
CA PRO A 105 8.32 53.98 4.41
C PRO A 105 8.13 54.31 5.88
N THR A 106 8.02 53.28 6.72
CA THR A 106 8.18 53.46 8.17
C THR A 106 9.56 54.06 8.39
N PRO A 107 9.72 55.05 9.30
CA PRO A 107 11.04 55.55 9.64
C PRO A 107 11.89 54.37 10.10
N GLY A 108 12.99 54.11 9.39
CA GLY A 108 13.87 52.98 9.67
C GLY A 108 14.45 53.13 11.07
N VAL A 109 13.93 52.36 12.02
CA VAL A 109 14.57 52.20 13.32
C VAL A 109 15.80 51.34 13.06
N SER A 110 16.97 51.91 13.32
CA SER A 110 18.22 51.16 13.23
C SER A 110 18.18 49.97 14.19
N LEU A 111 18.43 48.76 13.69
CA LEU A 111 18.61 47.57 14.52
C LEU A 111 20.02 47.49 15.12
N ASP A 112 20.92 48.40 14.73
CA ASP A 112 22.21 48.56 15.40
C ASP A 112 21.98 49.19 16.79
N ILE A 113 22.41 48.49 17.82
CA ILE A 113 22.37 48.94 19.22
C ILE A 113 23.06 50.29 19.40
N ARG A 114 24.03 50.64 18.54
CA ARG A 114 24.73 51.92 18.57
C ARG A 114 23.92 53.11 18.06
N ASN A 115 22.84 52.86 17.32
CA ASN A 115 21.98 53.88 16.71
C ASN A 115 20.53 53.81 17.25
N ARG A 116 20.34 53.24 18.45
CA ARG A 116 19.04 53.12 19.12
C ARG A 116 18.76 54.31 20.05
#